data_AF-A0A6N6PAL8-F1
#
_entry.id   AF-A0A6N6PAL8-F1
#
_cell.length_a   1.000
_cell.length_b   1.000
_cell.length_c   1.000
_cell.angle_alpha   90.00
_cell.angle_beta   90.00
_cell.angle_gamma   90.00
#
_symmetry.space_group_name_H-M   'P 1'
#
loop_
_entity.id
_entity.type
_entity.pdbx_description
1 polymer ?
#
loop_
_entity_poly.entity_id
_entity_poly.type
_entity_poly.pdbx_seq_one_letter_code
_entity_poly.pdbx_strand_id
1 'polypeptide(L)'
;MARIRVLIVDDSVVIRRMISDCLAADPDLEVVGTAADGHIGLAKITQLNPDIVTLDMEMPVMDGLETLKALRQTHPKLPVIMFSTLTERGASATLDALALGANDYVTKPANVGSVNAAMQRIREDLVPKIKGLCRRSTVPATKPLLRPSLPATASTTGPSRIDVVAIGVSTGGPNALAAMLPGLAAQFPVPVVIVQHMPPLFTRLLAERISTLPGLRAREGADGVALSAGDIWIAPGGFHMEVEKGATATRLLLHEGPPECSCRPAVDVLFRSVARVFGPRALAVVLTGMGQDGMLGSQAIREAGGQVLAQDEASSVVWGMPGAVTEAGLAHKVLPLNQIAEEINRQVMTGTPRLRPFQAAPTLAATA
;
A
#
# COMPACT_ATOMS: atom_id res chain seq x y z
N MET A 1 17.65 -11.47 -21.18
CA MET A 1 16.17 -11.33 -21.18
C MET A 1 15.80 -10.25 -22.19
N ALA A 2 14.56 -10.21 -22.68
CA ALA A 2 14.10 -9.08 -23.49
C ALA A 2 14.03 -7.82 -22.61
N ARG A 3 14.40 -6.66 -23.16
CA ARG A 3 14.32 -5.38 -22.45
C ARG A 3 12.86 -4.99 -22.23
N ILE A 4 12.56 -4.37 -21.09
CA ILE A 4 11.25 -3.80 -20.78
C ILE A 4 11.07 -2.55 -21.63
N ARG A 5 10.03 -2.56 -22.47
CA ARG A 5 9.71 -1.49 -23.41
C ARG A 5 8.89 -0.40 -22.74
N VAL A 6 9.44 0.81 -22.61
CA VAL A 6 8.81 1.93 -21.92
C VAL A 6 8.36 2.99 -22.93
N LEU A 7 7.11 3.42 -22.84
CA LEU A 7 6.60 4.62 -23.53
C LEU A 7 6.49 5.78 -22.54
N ILE A 8 7.06 6.93 -22.89
CA ILE A 8 7.00 8.14 -22.05
C ILE A 8 6.00 9.12 -22.65
N VAL A 9 5.00 9.54 -21.89
CA VAL A 9 3.97 10.50 -22.30
C VAL A 9 3.99 11.67 -21.32
N ASP A 10 4.50 12.82 -21.75
CA ASP A 10 4.65 14.03 -20.93
C ASP A 10 4.75 15.23 -21.87
N ASP A 11 4.20 16.39 -21.55
CA ASP A 11 4.19 17.54 -22.47
C ASP A 11 5.56 18.24 -22.54
N SER A 12 6.37 18.11 -21.49
CA SER A 12 7.69 18.74 -21.36
C SER A 12 8.79 17.95 -22.05
N VAL A 13 9.37 18.56 -23.09
CA VAL A 13 10.55 18.02 -23.80
C VAL A 13 11.69 17.70 -22.82
N VAL A 14 11.88 18.56 -21.81
CA VAL A 14 12.95 18.42 -20.82
C VAL A 14 12.72 17.20 -19.93
N ILE A 15 11.49 16.99 -19.45
CA ILE A 15 11.14 15.82 -18.64
C ILE A 15 11.25 14.54 -19.46
N ARG A 16 10.73 14.52 -20.69
CA ARG A 16 10.86 13.35 -21.58
C ARG A 16 12.32 12.96 -21.79
N ARG A 17 13.20 13.94 -21.99
CA ARG A 17 14.63 13.70 -22.15
C ARG A 17 15.29 13.20 -20.86
N MET A 18 14.99 13.83 -19.72
CA MET A 18 15.49 13.38 -18.42
C MET A 18 15.08 11.94 -18.11
N ILE A 19 13.80 11.59 -18.28
CA ILE A 19 13.35 10.21 -18.08
C ILE A 19 14.06 9.28 -19.08
N SER A 20 14.16 9.66 -20.35
CA SER A 20 14.82 8.82 -21.37
C SER A 20 16.27 8.54 -21.03
N ASP A 21 17.04 9.56 -20.66
CA ASP A 21 18.46 9.45 -20.29
C ASP A 21 18.63 8.63 -19.00
N CYS A 22 17.69 8.77 -18.04
CA CYS A 22 17.67 7.96 -16.82
C CYS A 22 17.48 6.48 -17.10
N LEU A 23 16.50 6.14 -17.95
CA LEU A 23 16.15 4.76 -18.28
C LEU A 23 17.19 4.11 -19.21
N ALA A 24 17.80 4.89 -20.11
CA ALA A 24 18.84 4.40 -21.01
C ALA A 24 20.12 3.91 -20.30
N ALA A 25 20.34 4.36 -19.05
CA ALA A 25 21.45 3.90 -18.22
C ALA A 25 21.24 2.47 -17.67
N ASP A 26 20.03 1.93 -17.72
CA ASP A 26 19.71 0.59 -17.24
C ASP A 26 19.60 -0.39 -18.43
N PRO A 27 20.43 -1.45 -18.48
CA PRO A 27 20.48 -2.36 -19.64
C PRO A 27 19.21 -3.21 -19.83
N ASP A 28 18.36 -3.30 -18.80
CA ASP A 28 17.10 -4.06 -18.86
C ASP A 28 15.95 -3.22 -19.43
N LEU A 29 16.13 -1.92 -19.66
CA LEU A 29 15.07 -1.00 -20.08
C LEU A 29 15.33 -0.48 -21.50
N GLU A 30 14.26 -0.24 -22.24
CA GLU A 30 14.30 0.37 -23.56
C GLU A 30 13.18 1.38 -23.72
N VAL A 31 13.52 2.63 -24.01
CA VAL A 31 12.52 3.65 -24.35
C VAL A 31 12.14 3.48 -25.81
N VAL A 32 10.97 2.89 -26.06
CA VAL A 32 10.49 2.61 -27.41
C VAL A 32 9.87 3.83 -28.09
N GLY A 33 9.51 4.85 -27.31
CA GLY A 33 9.04 6.11 -27.85
C GLY A 33 8.69 7.13 -26.79
N THR A 34 8.42 8.34 -27.26
CA THR A 34 7.95 9.46 -26.43
C THR A 34 6.77 10.18 -27.09
N ALA A 35 5.79 10.66 -26.34
CA ALA A 35 4.63 11.41 -26.82
C ALA A 35 4.47 12.73 -26.04
N ALA A 36 3.97 13.77 -26.71
CA ALA A 36 3.80 15.11 -26.12
C ALA A 36 2.39 15.36 -25.54
N ASP A 37 1.45 14.45 -25.80
CA ASP A 37 0.08 14.50 -25.30
C ASP A 37 -0.55 13.10 -25.31
N GLY A 38 -1.74 13.00 -24.72
CA GLY A 38 -2.52 11.77 -24.62
C GLY A 38 -2.91 11.13 -25.95
N HIS A 39 -3.31 11.92 -26.95
CA HIS A 39 -3.72 11.40 -28.25
C HIS A 39 -2.56 10.72 -28.98
N ILE A 40 -1.40 11.39 -29.01
CA ILE A 40 -0.18 10.81 -29.59
C ILE A 40 0.25 9.57 -28.79
N GLY A 41 0.12 9.64 -27.46
CA GLY A 41 0.40 8.51 -26.56
C GLY A 41 -0.41 7.26 -26.93
N LEU A 42 -1.73 7.38 -27.03
CA LEU A 42 -2.65 6.28 -27.37
C LEU A 42 -2.35 5.68 -28.75
N ALA A 43 -2.08 6.52 -29.75
CA ALA A 43 -1.69 6.05 -31.07
C ALA A 43 -0.37 5.24 -31.03
N LYS A 44 0.62 5.74 -30.28
CA LYS A 44 1.92 5.08 -30.12
C LYS A 44 1.85 3.78 -29.33
N ILE A 45 0.96 3.65 -28.34
CA ILE A 45 0.76 2.38 -27.62
C ILE A 45 0.44 1.25 -28.59
N THR A 46 -0.48 1.50 -29.53
CA THR A 46 -0.91 0.51 -30.53
C THR A 46 0.21 0.16 -31.51
N GLN A 47 1.04 1.14 -31.89
CA GLN A 47 2.13 0.94 -32.85
C GLN A 47 3.36 0.28 -32.23
N LEU A 48 3.70 0.68 -31.01
CA LEU A 48 4.96 0.35 -30.36
C LEU A 48 4.83 -0.78 -29.35
N ASN A 49 3.62 -1.21 -28.99
CA ASN A 49 3.34 -2.27 -28.02
C ASN A 49 4.28 -2.20 -26.79
N PRO A 50 4.26 -1.09 -26.03
CA PRO A 50 5.11 -0.96 -24.84
C PRO A 50 4.66 -1.95 -23.75
N ASP A 51 5.60 -2.33 -22.90
CA ASP A 51 5.32 -3.14 -21.70
C ASP A 51 4.79 -2.25 -20.56
N ILE A 52 5.07 -0.94 -20.58
CA ILE A 52 4.64 0.02 -19.55
C ILE A 52 4.61 1.45 -20.11
N VAL A 53 3.74 2.28 -19.51
CA VAL A 53 3.63 3.71 -19.83
C VAL A 53 3.92 4.55 -18.59
N THR A 54 4.79 5.55 -18.73
CA THR A 54 4.88 6.66 -17.78
C THR A 54 4.03 7.81 -18.30
N LEU A 55 3.06 8.27 -17.53
CA LEU A 55 2.03 9.19 -18.00
C LEU A 55 1.97 10.43 -17.11
N ASP A 56 2.24 11.59 -17.69
CA ASP A 56 2.01 12.87 -17.05
C ASP A 56 0.52 13.13 -16.80
N MET A 57 0.22 13.85 -15.73
CA MET A 57 -1.14 14.27 -15.40
C MET A 57 -1.59 15.47 -16.25
N GLU A 58 -0.73 16.47 -16.39
CA GLU A 58 -1.09 17.76 -16.96
C GLU A 58 -0.51 17.86 -18.37
N MET A 59 -1.35 17.67 -19.38
CA MET A 59 -0.95 17.75 -20.78
C MET A 59 -2.01 18.49 -21.60
N PRO A 60 -1.62 19.17 -22.70
CA PRO A 60 -2.58 19.79 -23.60
C PRO A 60 -3.36 18.73 -24.41
N VAL A 61 -4.47 19.15 -25.02
CA VAL A 61 -5.33 18.37 -25.94
C VAL A 61 -6.06 17.19 -25.29
N MET A 62 -5.35 16.28 -24.63
CA MET A 62 -5.91 15.20 -23.82
C MET A 62 -5.01 15.00 -22.61
N ASP A 63 -5.57 15.21 -21.43
CA ASP A 63 -4.82 15.14 -20.18
C ASP A 63 -4.51 13.69 -19.77
N GLY A 64 -3.70 13.51 -18.72
CA GLY A 64 -3.33 12.18 -18.25
C GLY A 64 -4.51 11.33 -17.77
N LEU A 65 -5.55 11.95 -17.21
CA LEU A 65 -6.70 11.25 -16.68
C LEU A 65 -7.62 10.73 -17.80
N GLU A 66 -7.87 11.57 -18.80
CA GLU A 66 -8.58 11.22 -20.04
C GLU A 66 -7.83 10.14 -20.80
N THR A 67 -6.51 10.29 -20.93
CA THR A 67 -5.63 9.30 -21.55
C THR A 67 -5.74 7.95 -20.84
N LEU A 68 -5.66 7.94 -19.50
CA LEU A 68 -5.76 6.72 -18.71
C LEU A 68 -7.13 6.05 -18.89
N LYS A 69 -8.23 6.81 -18.88
CA LYS A 69 -9.58 6.28 -19.10
C LYS A 69 -9.70 5.60 -20.47
N ALA A 70 -9.23 6.26 -21.53
CA ALA A 70 -9.24 5.69 -22.88
C ALA A 70 -8.31 4.46 -23.01
N LEU A 71 -7.14 4.52 -22.37
CA LEU A 71 -6.17 3.42 -22.33
C LEU A 71 -6.78 2.20 -21.64
N ARG A 72 -7.48 2.37 -20.53
CA ARG A 72 -8.10 1.24 -19.79
C ARG A 72 -9.21 0.54 -20.56
N GLN A 73 -9.88 1.21 -21.50
CA GLN A 73 -10.87 0.59 -22.39
C GLN A 73 -10.25 -0.32 -23.45
N THR A 74 -9.05 0.02 -23.94
CA THR A 74 -8.39 -0.69 -25.05
C THR A 74 -7.28 -1.64 -24.58
N HIS A 75 -6.59 -1.28 -23.51
CA HIS A 75 -5.43 -1.96 -22.94
C HIS A 75 -5.59 -2.08 -21.41
N PRO A 76 -6.58 -2.84 -20.91
CA PRO A 76 -6.94 -2.85 -19.49
C PRO A 76 -5.83 -3.33 -18.55
N LYS A 77 -4.86 -4.10 -19.06
CA LYS A 77 -3.76 -4.69 -18.29
C LYS A 77 -2.42 -3.97 -18.44
N LEU A 78 -2.31 -2.99 -19.33
CA LEU A 78 -1.04 -2.30 -19.58
C LEU A 78 -0.67 -1.48 -18.33
N PRO A 79 0.47 -1.75 -17.67
CA PRO A 79 0.90 -0.98 -16.51
C PRO A 79 1.07 0.51 -16.83
N VAL A 80 0.56 1.36 -15.95
CA VAL A 80 0.71 2.82 -16.04
C VAL A 80 1.24 3.35 -14.73
N ILE A 81 2.34 4.11 -14.79
CA ILE A 81 2.88 4.89 -13.68
C ILE A 81 2.57 6.37 -13.96
N MET A 82 1.83 7.02 -13.06
CA MET A 82 1.57 8.45 -13.17
C MET A 82 2.83 9.24 -12.79
N PHE A 83 3.18 10.27 -13.56
CA PHE A 83 4.33 11.13 -13.28
C PHE A 83 3.84 12.54 -12.97
N SER A 84 3.66 12.86 -11.68
CA SER A 84 2.88 14.04 -11.26
C SER A 84 3.66 15.00 -10.36
N THR A 85 3.27 16.27 -10.34
CA THR A 85 3.89 17.27 -9.47
C THR A 85 3.39 17.15 -8.02
N LEU A 86 4.23 17.50 -7.04
CA LEU A 86 3.87 17.50 -5.62
C LEU A 86 3.07 18.76 -5.25
N THR A 87 1.88 18.91 -5.83
CA THR A 87 0.90 19.96 -5.48
C THR A 87 -0.36 19.31 -4.93
N GLU A 88 -1.21 20.04 -4.20
CA GLU A 88 -2.50 19.48 -3.73
C GLU A 88 -3.39 19.02 -4.87
N ARG A 89 -3.47 19.82 -5.95
CA ARG A 89 -4.23 19.47 -7.16
C ARG A 89 -3.64 18.23 -7.83
N GLY A 90 -2.32 18.19 -8.01
CA GLY A 90 -1.62 17.05 -8.60
C GLY A 90 -1.77 15.77 -7.77
N ALA A 91 -1.70 15.86 -6.44
CA ALA A 91 -1.86 14.72 -5.55
C ALA A 91 -3.30 14.17 -5.57
N SER A 92 -4.31 15.04 -5.54
CA SER A 92 -5.72 14.65 -5.69
C SER A 92 -5.96 13.94 -7.03
N ALA A 93 -5.50 14.54 -8.13
CA ALA A 93 -5.66 13.97 -9.46
C ALA A 93 -4.89 12.65 -9.63
N THR A 94 -3.75 12.49 -8.97
CA THR A 94 -3.01 11.21 -8.95
C THR A 94 -3.79 10.12 -8.22
N LEU A 95 -4.43 10.43 -7.09
CA LEU A 95 -5.30 9.46 -6.40
C LEU A 95 -6.51 9.07 -7.28
N ASP A 96 -7.07 10.01 -8.04
CA ASP A 96 -8.13 9.71 -9.00
C ASP A 96 -7.63 8.81 -10.12
N ALA A 97 -6.42 9.05 -10.64
CA ALA A 97 -5.79 8.18 -11.62
C ALA A 97 -5.55 6.77 -11.07
N LEU A 98 -5.08 6.63 -9.82
CA LEU A 98 -4.94 5.32 -9.17
C LEU A 98 -6.29 4.60 -9.08
N ALA A 99 -7.34 5.28 -8.64
CA ALA A 99 -8.70 4.71 -8.56
C ALA A 99 -9.27 4.32 -9.94
N LEU A 100 -8.87 5.01 -11.01
CA LEU A 100 -9.20 4.67 -12.40
C LEU A 100 -8.32 3.56 -12.99
N GLY A 101 -7.40 3.01 -12.20
CA GLY A 101 -6.62 1.84 -12.54
C GLY A 101 -5.17 2.11 -12.91
N ALA A 102 -4.61 3.29 -12.62
CA ALA A 102 -3.15 3.44 -12.62
C ALA A 102 -2.53 2.51 -11.57
N ASN A 103 -1.33 2.01 -11.84
CA ASN A 103 -0.69 0.99 -11.00
C ASN A 103 0.14 1.61 -9.87
N ASP A 104 0.78 2.75 -10.15
CA ASP A 104 1.59 3.50 -9.20
C ASP A 104 1.78 4.94 -9.70
N TYR A 105 2.55 5.72 -8.96
CA TYR A 105 2.99 7.06 -9.36
C TYR A 105 4.42 7.35 -8.92
N VAL A 106 5.01 8.38 -9.51
CA VAL A 106 6.29 8.98 -9.15
C VAL A 106 6.12 10.49 -9.19
N THR A 107 6.74 11.19 -8.24
CA THR A 107 6.69 12.65 -8.19
C THR A 107 7.75 13.26 -9.10
N LYS A 108 7.39 14.32 -9.83
CA LYS A 108 8.36 15.10 -10.61
C LYS A 108 9.34 15.77 -9.64
N PRO A 109 10.66 15.75 -9.91
CA PRO A 109 11.64 16.41 -9.08
C PRO A 109 11.47 17.94 -9.18
N ALA A 110 10.80 18.54 -8.20
CA ALA A 110 10.69 19.99 -8.05
C ALA A 110 11.76 20.50 -7.07
N ASN A 111 12.35 21.66 -7.35
CA ASN A 111 13.31 22.35 -6.47
C ASN A 111 14.58 21.56 -6.10
N VAL A 112 15.04 20.66 -6.98
CA VAL A 112 16.29 19.91 -6.73
C VAL A 112 17.47 20.78 -7.17
N GLY A 113 18.42 21.04 -6.27
CA GLY A 113 19.51 22.01 -6.47
C GLY A 113 20.47 21.70 -7.63
N SER A 114 20.35 20.54 -8.29
CA SER A 114 21.04 20.24 -9.54
C SER A 114 20.25 19.26 -10.42
N VAL A 115 20.49 19.33 -11.74
CA VAL A 115 19.92 18.38 -12.72
C VAL A 115 20.35 16.94 -12.40
N ASN A 116 21.60 16.73 -11.99
CA ASN A 116 22.10 15.39 -11.64
C ASN A 116 21.35 14.79 -10.44
N ALA A 117 21.04 15.59 -9.42
CA ALA A 117 20.25 15.13 -8.29
C ALA A 117 18.80 14.83 -8.67
N ALA A 118 18.20 15.63 -9.56
CA ALA A 118 16.86 15.35 -10.10
C ALA A 118 16.83 14.03 -10.88
N MET A 119 17.82 13.80 -11.74
CA MET A 119 17.99 12.56 -12.50
C MET A 119 18.16 11.35 -11.59
N GLN A 120 19.01 11.48 -10.56
CA GLN A 120 19.24 10.41 -9.61
C GLN A 120 17.96 10.03 -8.86
N ARG A 121 17.16 11.01 -8.44
CA ARG A 121 15.88 10.77 -7.77
C ARG A 121 14.86 10.09 -8.68
N ILE A 122 14.73 10.53 -9.93
CA ILE A 122 13.87 9.84 -10.92
C ILE A 122 14.33 8.39 -11.06
N ARG A 123 15.64 8.14 -11.17
CA ARG A 123 16.16 6.78 -11.30
C ARG A 123 15.82 5.92 -10.08
N GLU A 124 16.05 6.43 -8.88
CA GLU A 124 15.81 5.73 -7.61
C GLU A 124 14.31 5.43 -7.40
N ASP A 125 13.41 6.31 -7.84
CA ASP A 125 11.97 6.12 -7.63
C ASP A 125 11.30 5.35 -8.79
N LEU A 126 11.66 5.63 -10.05
CA LEU A 126 10.96 5.15 -11.24
C LEU A 126 11.45 3.77 -11.72
N VAL A 127 12.76 3.54 -11.78
CA VAL A 127 13.32 2.28 -12.30
C VAL A 127 12.86 1.07 -11.48
N PRO A 128 12.89 1.11 -10.14
CA PRO A 128 12.39 -0.01 -9.33
C PRO A 128 10.91 -0.31 -9.62
N LYS A 129 10.05 0.72 -9.71
CA LYS A 129 8.62 0.56 -10.01
C LYS A 129 8.38 -0.03 -11.40
N ILE A 130 9.11 0.43 -12.43
CA ILE A 130 9.03 -0.12 -13.78
C ILE A 130 9.37 -1.61 -13.77
N LYS A 131 10.51 -1.97 -13.16
CA LYS A 131 10.92 -3.38 -13.07
C LYS A 131 9.94 -4.21 -12.24
N GLY A 132 9.42 -3.67 -11.14
CA GLY A 132 8.44 -4.33 -10.28
C GLY A 132 7.15 -4.67 -11.02
N LEU A 133 6.62 -3.74 -11.83
CA LEU A 133 5.39 -3.91 -12.59
C LEU A 133 5.54 -4.78 -13.84
N CYS A 134 6.74 -4.82 -14.43
CA CYS A 134 7.00 -5.54 -15.67
C CYS A 134 7.67 -6.91 -15.48
N ARG A 135 8.10 -7.24 -14.26
CA ARG A 135 8.61 -8.57 -13.94
C ARG A 135 7.49 -9.59 -14.16
N ARG A 136 7.58 -10.31 -15.27
CA ARG A 136 6.90 -11.61 -15.41
C ARG A 136 7.47 -12.51 -14.33
N SER A 137 6.64 -12.94 -13.39
CA SER A 137 7.01 -14.03 -12.48
C SER A 137 7.42 -15.21 -13.36
N THR A 138 8.72 -15.47 -13.40
CA THR A 138 9.30 -16.63 -14.09
C THR A 138 9.37 -17.82 -13.15
N VAL A 139 8.74 -17.72 -11.98
CA VAL A 139 8.53 -18.86 -11.11
C VAL A 139 7.46 -19.73 -11.78
N PRO A 140 7.79 -20.96 -12.20
CA PRO A 140 6.75 -21.89 -12.59
C PRO A 140 5.84 -22.07 -11.38
N ALA A 141 4.53 -21.98 -11.60
CA ALA A 141 3.53 -22.43 -10.63
C ALA A 141 3.75 -23.93 -10.37
N THR A 142 4.70 -24.27 -9.50
CA THR A 142 5.08 -25.64 -9.20
C THR A 142 5.23 -25.88 -7.71
N LYS A 143 4.23 -26.63 -7.25
CA LYS A 143 4.13 -27.50 -6.07
C LYS A 143 3.87 -26.86 -4.71
N PRO A 144 2.95 -27.47 -3.91
CA PRO A 144 2.73 -27.05 -2.55
C PRO A 144 4.04 -27.19 -1.79
N LEU A 145 4.53 -26.10 -1.21
CA LEU A 145 5.66 -26.14 -0.29
C LEU A 145 5.29 -27.04 0.89
N LEU A 146 5.98 -28.17 1.00
CA LEU A 146 6.08 -28.93 2.23
C LEU A 146 6.50 -27.96 3.33
N ARG A 147 5.66 -27.85 4.38
CA ARG A 147 5.94 -27.08 5.58
C ARG A 147 7.34 -27.41 6.10
N PRO A 148 8.26 -26.44 6.21
CA PRO A 148 9.36 -26.58 7.15
C PRO A 148 8.73 -26.59 8.54
N SER A 149 8.74 -27.74 9.21
CA SER A 149 8.42 -27.83 10.62
C SER A 149 9.53 -27.12 11.38
N LEU A 150 9.32 -25.84 11.70
CA LEU A 150 10.05 -25.19 12.79
C LEU A 150 9.86 -26.03 14.06
N PRO A 151 10.88 -26.17 14.93
CA PRO A 151 10.72 -26.82 16.22
C PRO A 151 9.58 -26.12 16.98
N ALA A 152 8.50 -26.86 17.21
CA ALA A 152 7.33 -26.37 17.92
C ALA A 152 7.67 -26.23 19.41
N THR A 153 8.20 -25.08 19.81
CA THR A 153 7.96 -24.53 21.15
C THR A 153 6.81 -23.54 21.05
N ALA A 154 5.65 -23.99 20.58
CA ALA A 154 4.42 -23.23 20.63
C ALA A 154 3.61 -23.71 21.84
N SER A 155 3.57 -22.89 22.89
CA SER A 155 2.59 -23.04 23.95
C SER A 155 1.20 -22.99 23.32
N THR A 156 0.47 -24.09 23.39
CA THR A 156 -0.93 -24.22 22.96
C THR A 156 -1.83 -23.44 23.91
N THR A 157 -1.94 -22.13 23.71
CA THR A 157 -3.09 -21.35 24.15
C THR A 157 -3.96 -21.12 22.93
N GLY A 158 -5.28 -21.26 23.05
CA GLY A 158 -6.24 -21.04 21.95
C GLY A 158 -6.09 -19.66 21.28
N PRO A 159 -6.83 -19.38 20.19
CA PRO A 159 -6.67 -18.14 19.44
C PRO A 159 -6.75 -16.93 20.39
N SER A 160 -5.64 -16.21 20.50
CA SER A 160 -5.55 -14.99 21.30
C SER A 160 -6.51 -13.95 20.73
N ARG A 161 -7.21 -13.26 21.62
CA ARG A 161 -8.02 -12.10 21.23
C ARG A 161 -7.13 -11.09 20.50
N ILE A 162 -7.58 -10.64 19.34
CA ILE A 162 -6.92 -9.57 18.60
C ILE A 162 -7.41 -8.22 19.13
N ASP A 163 -6.49 -7.32 19.45
CA ASP A 163 -6.77 -5.97 19.96
C ASP A 163 -6.28 -4.85 19.03
N VAL A 164 -5.56 -5.19 17.95
CA VAL A 164 -5.12 -4.24 16.92
C VAL A 164 -4.90 -4.96 15.59
N VAL A 165 -5.20 -4.28 14.49
CA VAL A 165 -4.79 -4.69 13.14
C VAL A 165 -3.77 -3.69 12.61
N ALA A 166 -2.58 -4.16 12.23
CA ALA A 166 -1.55 -3.37 11.61
C ALA A 166 -1.39 -3.77 10.14
N ILE A 167 -1.41 -2.80 9.21
CA ILE A 167 -1.36 -3.05 7.77
C ILE A 167 -0.15 -2.35 7.16
N GLY A 168 0.65 -3.09 6.40
CA GLY A 168 1.76 -2.58 5.61
C GLY A 168 1.50 -2.72 4.13
N VAL A 169 1.70 -1.66 3.36
CA VAL A 169 1.34 -1.63 1.93
C VAL A 169 2.16 -0.58 1.15
N SER A 170 2.41 -0.82 -0.15
CA SER A 170 3.19 0.10 -1.00
C SER A 170 2.60 0.21 -2.42
N THR A 171 3.33 -0.15 -3.48
CA THR A 171 2.87 -0.15 -4.88
C THR A 171 1.58 -0.94 -5.08
N GLY A 172 0.58 -0.31 -5.73
CA GLY A 172 -0.79 -0.85 -5.86
C GLY A 172 -1.66 -0.67 -4.60
N GLY A 173 -1.09 -0.06 -3.56
CA GLY A 173 -1.66 0.01 -2.22
C GLY A 173 -2.97 0.77 -2.08
N PRO A 174 -3.09 2.01 -2.61
CA PRO A 174 -4.35 2.76 -2.54
C PRO A 174 -5.54 1.98 -3.09
N ASN A 175 -5.35 1.25 -4.19
CA ASN A 175 -6.39 0.39 -4.78
C ASN A 175 -6.66 -0.84 -3.91
N ALA A 176 -5.62 -1.47 -3.37
CA ALA A 176 -5.77 -2.62 -2.49
C ALA A 176 -6.52 -2.27 -1.20
N LEU A 177 -6.21 -1.13 -0.59
CA LEU A 177 -6.90 -0.61 0.60
C LEU A 177 -8.35 -0.26 0.30
N ALA A 178 -8.62 0.45 -0.80
CA ALA A 178 -9.98 0.82 -1.21
C ALA A 178 -10.86 -0.42 -1.52
N ALA A 179 -10.26 -1.50 -2.03
CA ALA A 179 -10.97 -2.75 -2.28
C ALA A 179 -11.18 -3.59 -1.01
N MET A 180 -10.21 -3.61 -0.09
CA MET A 180 -10.23 -4.48 1.09
C MET A 180 -10.99 -3.88 2.27
N LEU A 181 -10.75 -2.60 2.61
CA LEU A 181 -11.30 -1.99 3.83
C LEU A 181 -12.83 -1.99 3.91
N PRO A 182 -13.61 -1.78 2.81
CA PRO A 182 -15.07 -1.89 2.85
C PRO A 182 -15.59 -3.28 3.25
N GLY A 183 -14.76 -4.32 3.14
CA GLY A 183 -15.10 -5.67 3.60
C GLY A 183 -14.99 -5.86 5.12
N LEU A 184 -14.44 -4.89 5.85
CA LEU A 184 -14.39 -4.94 7.32
C LEU A 184 -15.79 -4.74 7.92
N ALA A 185 -16.04 -5.37 9.07
CA ALA A 185 -17.32 -5.24 9.75
C ALA A 185 -17.62 -3.79 10.15
N ALA A 186 -18.87 -3.32 9.94
CA ALA A 186 -19.27 -1.94 10.23
C ALA A 186 -19.03 -1.49 11.68
N GLN A 187 -19.11 -2.42 12.64
CA GLN A 187 -18.78 -2.20 14.05
C GLN A 187 -17.48 -2.92 14.37
N PHE A 188 -16.39 -2.45 13.78
CA PHE A 188 -15.09 -3.08 13.95
C PHE A 188 -14.55 -2.83 15.38
N PRO A 189 -14.27 -3.87 16.18
CA PRO A 189 -14.07 -3.73 17.63
C PRO A 189 -12.66 -3.31 18.05
N VAL A 190 -11.74 -3.13 17.08
CA VAL A 190 -10.34 -2.80 17.33
C VAL A 190 -9.87 -1.66 16.42
N PRO A 191 -8.82 -0.89 16.79
CA PRO A 191 -8.20 0.07 15.89
C PRO A 191 -7.46 -0.62 14.74
N VAL A 192 -7.38 0.06 13.59
CA VAL A 192 -6.54 -0.31 12.45
C VAL A 192 -5.46 0.76 12.27
N VAL A 193 -4.21 0.36 12.17
CA VAL A 193 -3.06 1.24 11.91
C VAL A 193 -2.38 0.83 10.62
N ILE A 194 -2.16 1.77 9.71
CA ILE A 194 -1.74 1.50 8.33
C ILE A 194 -0.49 2.32 8.00
N VAL A 195 0.55 1.65 7.52
CA VAL A 195 1.66 2.29 6.81
C VAL A 195 1.47 2.04 5.33
N GLN A 196 1.26 3.12 4.60
CA GLN A 196 1.33 3.16 3.15
C GLN A 196 2.56 3.97 2.75
N HIS A 197 3.45 3.42 1.93
CA HIS A 197 4.59 4.16 1.40
C HIS A 197 4.13 5.24 0.42
N MET A 198 3.90 6.44 0.94
CA MET A 198 3.52 7.63 0.19
C MET A 198 4.21 8.87 0.79
N PRO A 199 4.59 9.86 -0.03
CA PRO A 199 5.13 11.13 0.45
C PRO A 199 4.13 11.91 1.31
N PRO A 200 4.58 12.99 1.97
CA PRO A 200 3.70 13.94 2.63
C PRO A 200 2.60 14.42 1.67
N LEU A 201 1.48 14.93 2.22
CA LEU A 201 0.25 15.36 1.52
C LEU A 201 -0.57 14.22 0.90
N PHE A 202 0.07 13.24 0.26
CA PHE A 202 -0.59 12.10 -0.35
C PHE A 202 -1.26 11.18 0.69
N THR A 203 -0.62 10.98 1.84
CA THR A 203 -1.16 10.20 2.96
C THR A 203 -2.42 10.81 3.55
N ARG A 204 -2.47 12.14 3.70
CA ARG A 204 -3.66 12.90 4.12
C ARG A 204 -4.83 12.69 3.16
N LEU A 205 -4.60 12.92 1.88
CA LEU A 205 -5.64 12.79 0.85
C LEU A 205 -6.12 11.33 0.71
N LEU A 206 -5.23 10.35 0.88
CA LEU A 206 -5.61 8.93 0.92
C LEU A 206 -6.56 8.65 2.10
N ALA A 207 -6.24 9.16 3.30
CA ALA A 207 -7.07 8.99 4.48
C ALA A 207 -8.47 9.61 4.27
N GLU A 208 -8.53 10.84 3.74
CA GLU A 208 -9.78 11.51 3.39
C GLU A 208 -10.60 10.68 2.40
N ARG A 209 -9.97 10.15 1.35
CA ARG A 209 -10.65 9.31 0.36
C ARG A 209 -11.22 8.04 0.97
N ILE A 210 -10.45 7.32 1.78
CA ILE A 210 -10.94 6.12 2.46
C ILE A 210 -12.10 6.46 3.40
N SER A 211 -12.06 7.62 4.06
CA SER A 211 -13.13 8.10 4.93
C SER A 211 -14.44 8.42 4.18
N THR A 212 -14.40 8.60 2.85
CA THR A 212 -15.63 8.73 2.03
C THR A 212 -16.35 7.40 1.81
N LEU A 213 -15.68 6.27 2.05
CA LEU A 213 -16.27 4.95 1.88
C LEU A 213 -17.23 4.64 3.06
N PRO A 214 -18.40 4.03 2.81
CA PRO A 214 -19.39 3.80 3.86
C PRO A 214 -18.86 3.00 5.04
N GLY A 215 -19.07 3.50 6.26
CA GLY A 215 -18.74 2.80 7.50
C GLY A 215 -17.28 2.88 7.94
N LEU A 216 -16.40 3.56 7.17
CA LEU A 216 -15.00 3.71 7.51
C LEU A 216 -14.72 5.07 8.16
N ARG A 217 -13.85 5.08 9.17
CA ARG A 217 -13.38 6.30 9.86
C ARG A 217 -11.88 6.40 9.73
N ALA A 218 -11.41 6.78 8.55
CA ALA A 218 -9.99 6.93 8.25
C ALA A 218 -9.50 8.37 8.45
N ARG A 219 -8.34 8.51 9.09
CA ARG A 219 -7.65 9.78 9.33
C ARG A 219 -6.15 9.59 9.20
N GLU A 220 -5.46 10.64 8.81
CA GLU A 220 -4.00 10.67 8.93
C GLU A 220 -3.63 10.68 10.42
N GLY A 221 -2.61 9.92 10.79
CA GLY A 221 -2.12 9.82 12.16
C GLY A 221 -1.60 11.15 12.65
N ALA A 222 -1.93 11.50 13.89
CA ALA A 222 -1.37 12.65 14.59
C ALA A 222 -0.72 12.19 15.90
N ASP A 223 0.34 12.90 16.29
CA ASP A 223 1.12 12.55 17.47
C ASP A 223 0.28 12.60 18.76
N GLY A 224 0.47 11.62 19.63
CA GLY A 224 -0.22 11.53 20.92
C GLY A 224 -1.69 11.10 20.87
N VAL A 225 -2.28 10.90 19.70
CA VAL A 225 -3.70 10.52 19.58
C VAL A 225 -3.94 9.11 20.12
N ALA A 226 -4.98 8.95 20.94
CA ALA A 226 -5.38 7.66 21.50
C ALA A 226 -6.05 6.76 20.45
N LEU A 227 -5.67 5.48 20.44
CA LEU A 227 -6.27 4.47 19.58
C LEU A 227 -7.62 4.02 20.13
N SER A 228 -8.67 4.14 19.32
CA SER A 228 -10.03 3.72 19.65
C SER A 228 -10.56 2.69 18.64
N ALA A 229 -11.49 1.85 19.11
CA ALA A 229 -12.10 0.81 18.28
C ALA A 229 -12.77 1.39 17.03
N GLY A 230 -12.51 0.75 15.89
CA GLY A 230 -13.09 1.08 14.59
C GLY A 230 -12.58 2.38 13.97
N ASP A 231 -11.51 2.95 14.52
CA ASP A 231 -10.75 4.02 13.85
C ASP A 231 -9.66 3.41 12.96
N ILE A 232 -9.42 4.05 11.81
CA ILE A 232 -8.36 3.69 10.87
C ILE A 232 -7.36 4.85 10.81
N TRP A 233 -6.10 4.56 11.11
CA TRP A 233 -5.03 5.56 11.13
C TRP A 233 -4.00 5.29 10.05
N ILE A 234 -3.76 6.26 9.18
CA ILE A 234 -2.74 6.16 8.13
C ILE A 234 -1.51 6.96 8.55
N ALA A 235 -0.33 6.34 8.50
CA ALA A 235 0.92 6.99 8.83
C ALA A 235 1.15 8.22 7.94
N PRO A 236 1.47 9.40 8.51
CA PRO A 236 1.77 10.59 7.73
C PRO A 236 3.09 10.42 6.98
N GLY A 237 3.08 10.81 5.70
CA GLY A 237 4.29 10.87 4.88
C GLY A 237 5.35 11.75 5.52
N GLY A 238 6.61 11.30 5.49
CA GLY A 238 7.72 12.04 6.10
C GLY A 238 7.94 11.77 7.59
N PHE A 239 7.07 11.01 8.26
CA PHE A 239 7.26 10.55 9.64
C PHE A 239 7.18 9.02 9.72
N HIS A 240 7.85 8.43 10.71
CA HIS A 240 7.51 7.09 11.15
C HIS A 240 6.35 7.16 12.15
N MET A 241 5.46 6.17 12.08
CA MET A 241 4.32 6.01 12.99
C MET A 241 4.52 4.75 13.82
N GLU A 242 4.61 4.91 15.13
CA GLU A 242 4.65 3.83 16.11
C GLU A 242 3.40 3.84 17.00
N VAL A 243 3.16 2.74 17.69
CA VAL A 243 2.22 2.67 18.81
C VAL A 243 2.97 2.61 20.14
N GLU A 244 2.46 3.32 21.13
CA GLU A 244 3.04 3.37 22.46
C GLU A 244 1.97 3.20 23.54
N LYS A 245 2.29 2.46 24.60
CA LYS A 245 1.42 2.34 25.77
C LYS A 245 1.53 3.62 26.62
N GLY A 246 0.50 4.45 26.57
CA GLY A 246 0.36 5.59 27.48
C GLY A 246 -0.14 5.18 28.87
N ALA A 247 -0.28 6.16 29.76
CA ALA A 247 -0.73 5.94 31.14
C ALA A 247 -2.17 5.41 31.22
N THR A 248 -3.05 5.86 30.32
CA THR A 248 -4.49 5.54 30.33
C THR A 248 -4.97 4.83 29.07
N ALA A 249 -4.30 5.04 27.94
CA ALA A 249 -4.64 4.44 26.65
C ALA A 249 -3.38 4.23 25.79
N THR A 250 -3.48 3.34 24.81
CA THR A 250 -2.46 3.22 23.75
C THR A 250 -2.61 4.40 22.81
N ARG A 251 -1.50 5.02 22.42
CA ARG A 251 -1.45 6.21 21.57
C ARG A 251 -0.54 6.01 20.37
N LEU A 252 -0.71 6.85 19.35
CA LEU A 252 0.25 7.01 18.27
C LEU A 252 1.44 7.85 18.73
N LEU A 253 2.62 7.48 18.25
CA LEU A 253 3.86 8.24 18.38
C LEU A 253 4.42 8.50 16.99
N LEU A 254 4.67 9.75 16.65
CA LEU A 254 5.28 10.15 15.39
C LEU A 254 6.70 10.66 15.60
N HIS A 255 7.64 10.22 14.76
CA HIS A 255 9.01 10.70 14.83
C HIS A 255 9.70 10.72 13.45
N GLU A 256 10.72 11.55 13.32
CA GLU A 256 11.52 11.72 12.09
C GLU A 256 12.82 10.92 12.14
N GLY A 257 12.75 9.68 12.67
CA GLY A 257 13.89 8.76 12.65
C GLY A 257 14.47 8.57 11.24
N PRO A 258 15.70 8.02 11.14
CA PRO A 258 16.30 7.74 9.84
C PRO A 258 15.39 6.79 9.03
N PRO A 259 15.24 6.99 7.71
CA PRO A 259 14.45 6.09 6.87
C PRO A 259 14.92 4.64 6.99
N GLU A 260 13.98 3.71 7.02
CA GLU A 260 14.24 2.27 6.99
C GLU A 260 13.75 1.69 5.67
N CYS A 261 14.53 0.79 5.07
CA CYS A 261 14.25 0.30 3.71
C CYS A 261 14.08 1.46 2.69
N SER A 262 14.80 2.57 2.92
CA SER A 262 14.68 3.84 2.16
C SER A 262 13.28 4.49 2.21
N CYS A 263 12.44 4.11 3.17
CA CYS A 263 11.06 4.58 3.31
C CYS A 263 10.85 5.33 4.63
N ARG A 264 10.02 6.38 4.57
CA ARG A 264 9.48 7.07 5.75
C ARG A 264 8.09 7.64 5.41
N PRO A 265 6.99 6.99 5.83
CA PRO A 265 6.89 5.93 6.84
C PRO A 265 7.42 4.57 6.38
N ALA A 266 7.80 3.72 7.35
CA ALA A 266 8.26 2.34 7.13
C ALA A 266 7.39 1.36 7.92
N VAL A 267 7.06 0.22 7.31
CA VAL A 267 6.17 -0.81 7.87
C VAL A 267 6.83 -1.52 9.05
N ASP A 268 8.13 -1.84 8.94
CA ASP A 268 8.87 -2.53 9.99
C ASP A 268 8.86 -1.74 11.31
N VAL A 269 8.94 -0.41 11.25
CA VAL A 269 8.87 0.46 12.43
C VAL A 269 7.52 0.33 13.13
N LEU A 270 6.42 0.45 12.38
CA LEU A 270 5.07 0.27 12.93
C LEU A 270 4.92 -1.13 13.53
N PHE A 271 5.28 -2.17 12.78
CA PHE A 271 5.07 -3.56 13.21
C PHE A 271 5.88 -3.93 14.45
N ARG A 272 7.14 -3.46 14.58
CA ARG A 272 7.94 -3.69 15.80
C ARG A 272 7.30 -3.03 17.03
N SER A 273 6.79 -1.81 16.89
CA SER A 273 6.09 -1.13 17.98
C SER A 273 4.78 -1.84 18.37
N VAL A 274 4.03 -2.35 17.37
CA VAL A 274 2.81 -3.13 17.58
C VAL A 274 3.12 -4.45 18.28
N ALA A 275 4.17 -5.16 17.87
CA ALA A 275 4.63 -6.39 18.53
C ALA A 275 4.96 -6.13 20.01
N ARG A 276 5.71 -5.06 20.29
CA ARG A 276 6.08 -4.65 21.66
C ARG A 276 4.88 -4.33 22.56
N VAL A 277 3.85 -3.66 22.02
CA VAL A 277 2.70 -3.18 22.82
C VAL A 277 1.59 -4.25 22.96
N PHE A 278 1.30 -4.98 21.89
CA PHE A 278 0.15 -5.89 21.83
C PHE A 278 0.52 -7.37 21.92
N GLY A 279 1.76 -7.74 21.62
CA GLY A 279 2.27 -9.11 21.66
C GLY A 279 1.36 -10.09 20.91
N PRO A 280 0.84 -11.14 21.56
CA PRO A 280 0.01 -12.15 20.91
C PRO A 280 -1.36 -11.64 20.44
N ARG A 281 -1.73 -10.40 20.82
CA ARG A 281 -3.00 -9.77 20.45
C ARG A 281 -2.89 -8.90 19.19
N ALA A 282 -1.75 -8.94 18.51
CA ALA A 282 -1.53 -8.23 17.26
C ALA A 282 -1.89 -9.10 16.05
N LEU A 283 -2.57 -8.49 15.08
CA LEU A 283 -2.73 -9.03 13.72
C LEU A 283 -2.04 -8.11 12.72
N ALA A 284 -0.95 -8.57 12.11
CA ALA A 284 -0.28 -7.87 11.02
C ALA A 284 -0.78 -8.37 9.66
N VAL A 285 -0.91 -7.46 8.70
CA VAL A 285 -1.34 -7.75 7.33
C VAL A 285 -0.39 -7.05 6.37
N VAL A 286 0.27 -7.82 5.49
CA VAL A 286 1.16 -7.27 4.46
C VAL A 286 0.50 -7.43 3.11
N LEU A 287 0.24 -6.29 2.46
CA LEU A 287 -0.39 -6.22 1.13
C LEU A 287 0.66 -5.93 0.06
N THR A 288 0.20 -5.89 -1.19
CA THR A 288 0.98 -5.55 -2.39
C THR A 288 1.96 -4.41 -2.15
N GLY A 289 3.16 -4.58 -2.69
CA GLY A 289 4.21 -3.59 -2.51
C GLY A 289 5.55 -4.08 -2.98
N MET A 290 6.41 -3.14 -3.38
CA MET A 290 7.78 -3.43 -3.75
C MET A 290 8.69 -3.49 -2.53
N GLY A 291 9.77 -4.28 -2.61
CA GLY A 291 10.79 -4.38 -1.57
C GLY A 291 10.44 -5.43 -0.53
N GLN A 292 10.99 -5.28 0.67
CA GLN A 292 10.88 -6.25 1.76
C GLN A 292 10.46 -5.62 3.09
N ASP A 293 10.12 -4.32 3.08
CA ASP A 293 9.67 -3.65 4.30
C ASP A 293 8.38 -4.32 4.82
N GLY A 294 8.29 -4.49 6.13
CA GLY A 294 7.30 -5.30 6.81
C GLY A 294 7.77 -6.74 7.10
N MET A 295 8.87 -7.22 6.50
CA MET A 295 9.41 -8.55 6.78
C MET A 295 9.97 -8.66 8.21
N LEU A 296 10.87 -7.76 8.61
CA LEU A 296 11.49 -7.80 9.94
C LEU A 296 10.48 -7.45 11.04
N GLY A 297 9.56 -6.55 10.74
CA GLY A 297 8.43 -6.24 11.60
C GLY A 297 7.48 -7.43 11.75
N SER A 298 7.19 -8.16 10.67
CA SER A 298 6.40 -9.38 10.74
C SER A 298 7.10 -10.46 11.56
N GLN A 299 8.43 -10.56 11.45
CA GLN A 299 9.22 -11.44 12.31
C GLN A 299 9.06 -11.06 13.79
N ALA A 300 9.16 -9.77 14.14
CA ALA A 300 8.93 -9.31 15.51
C ALA A 300 7.51 -9.63 16.01
N ILE A 301 6.48 -9.47 15.15
CA ILE A 301 5.10 -9.86 15.46
C ILE A 301 5.02 -11.36 15.76
N ARG A 302 5.67 -12.20 14.95
CA ARG A 302 5.70 -13.66 15.14
C ARG A 302 6.39 -14.06 16.43
N GLU A 303 7.54 -13.48 16.72
CA GLU A 303 8.32 -13.72 17.95
C GLU A 303 7.53 -13.29 19.21
N ALA A 304 6.73 -12.23 19.11
CA ALA A 304 5.83 -11.79 20.18
C ALA A 304 4.53 -12.62 20.28
N GLY A 305 4.36 -13.66 19.45
CA GLY A 305 3.20 -14.55 19.43
C GLY A 305 1.98 -14.03 18.66
N GLY A 306 2.13 -12.92 17.93
CA GLY A 306 1.08 -12.34 17.10
C GLY A 306 0.87 -13.07 15.77
N GLN A 307 -0.19 -12.69 15.06
CA GLN A 307 -0.59 -13.29 13.79
C GLN A 307 -0.17 -12.40 12.61
N VAL A 308 0.12 -13.03 11.48
CA VAL A 308 0.57 -12.36 10.24
C VAL A 308 -0.19 -12.95 9.07
N LEU A 309 -0.82 -12.09 8.28
CA LEU A 309 -1.45 -12.41 6.99
C LEU A 309 -0.65 -11.75 5.87
N ALA A 310 -0.53 -12.42 4.73
CA ALA A 310 -0.02 -11.85 3.51
C ALA A 310 -1.10 -11.90 2.42
N GLN A 311 -1.16 -10.88 1.58
CA GLN A 311 -1.83 -10.98 0.27
C GLN A 311 -1.20 -12.13 -0.54
N ASP A 312 -1.84 -12.64 -1.59
CA ASP A 312 -1.25 -13.64 -2.51
C ASP A 312 -0.63 -13.00 -3.76
N GLU A 313 0.17 -13.78 -4.49
CA GLU A 313 0.84 -13.30 -5.71
C GLU A 313 -0.15 -12.93 -6.80
N ALA A 314 -1.20 -13.75 -6.99
CA ALA A 314 -2.15 -13.59 -8.08
C ALA A 314 -2.97 -12.29 -8.00
N SER A 315 -3.28 -11.81 -6.79
CA SER A 315 -4.00 -10.56 -6.58
C SER A 315 -3.08 -9.35 -6.32
N SER A 316 -1.78 -9.56 -6.13
CA SER A 316 -0.82 -8.48 -5.88
C SER A 316 -0.45 -7.75 -7.18
N VAL A 317 -0.40 -6.42 -7.13
CA VAL A 317 0.16 -5.63 -8.23
C VAL A 317 1.68 -5.83 -8.29
N VAL A 318 2.33 -5.89 -7.13
CA VAL A 318 3.73 -6.25 -6.97
C VAL A 318 3.88 -7.24 -5.81
N TRP A 319 4.37 -8.44 -6.11
CA TRP A 319 4.66 -9.52 -5.15
C TRP A 319 6.04 -9.35 -4.49
N GLY A 320 6.33 -8.16 -3.95
CA GLY A 320 7.58 -7.87 -3.24
C GLY A 320 7.43 -8.09 -1.74
N MET A 321 6.83 -7.11 -1.06
CA MET A 321 6.61 -7.13 0.39
C MET A 321 5.87 -8.39 0.89
N PRO A 322 4.71 -8.78 0.33
CA PRO A 322 4.02 -9.99 0.77
C PRO A 322 4.77 -11.27 0.37
N GLY A 323 5.55 -11.24 -0.72
CA GLY A 323 6.45 -12.31 -1.14
C GLY A 323 7.57 -12.54 -0.12
N ALA A 324 8.28 -11.49 0.29
CA ALA A 324 9.34 -11.56 1.28
C ALA A 324 8.86 -12.14 2.62
N VAL A 325 7.69 -11.71 3.10
CA VAL A 325 7.06 -12.25 4.32
C VAL A 325 6.68 -13.72 4.18
N THR A 326 6.17 -14.11 3.00
CA THR A 326 5.76 -15.49 2.71
C THR A 326 6.96 -16.42 2.60
N GLU A 327 7.98 -16.04 1.85
CA GLU A 327 9.21 -16.82 1.62
C GLU A 327 10.02 -17.00 2.92
N ALA A 328 9.99 -16.02 3.81
CA ALA A 328 10.58 -16.12 5.15
C ALA A 328 9.78 -17.03 6.11
N GLY A 329 8.64 -17.59 5.69
CA GLY A 329 7.80 -18.46 6.51
C GLY A 329 7.08 -17.73 7.65
N LEU A 330 6.92 -16.41 7.55
CA LEU A 330 6.34 -15.57 8.59
C LEU A 330 4.81 -15.50 8.50
N ALA A 331 4.25 -15.62 7.29
CA ALA A 331 2.80 -15.58 7.07
C ALA A 331 2.11 -16.84 7.63
N HIS A 332 1.07 -16.66 8.45
CA HIS A 332 0.20 -17.76 8.89
C HIS A 332 -0.75 -18.19 7.76
N LYS A 333 -1.20 -17.24 6.96
CA LYS A 333 -2.00 -17.47 5.76
C LYS A 333 -1.58 -16.49 4.67
N VAL A 334 -1.61 -16.99 3.44
CA VAL A 334 -1.45 -16.23 2.20
C VAL A 334 -2.81 -16.27 1.51
N LEU A 335 -3.41 -15.10 1.27
CA LEU A 335 -4.80 -15.00 0.85
C LEU A 335 -4.98 -14.06 -0.33
N PRO A 336 -5.89 -14.37 -1.28
CA PRO A 336 -6.36 -13.42 -2.27
C PRO A 336 -6.89 -12.14 -1.61
N LEU A 337 -6.64 -10.98 -2.23
CA LEU A 337 -7.04 -9.66 -1.69
C LEU A 337 -8.51 -9.63 -1.23
N ASN A 338 -9.41 -10.25 -2.01
CA ASN A 338 -10.84 -10.28 -1.72
C ASN A 338 -11.23 -11.16 -0.52
N GLN A 339 -10.32 -11.96 0.03
CA GLN A 339 -10.55 -12.80 1.21
C GLN A 339 -9.88 -12.25 2.47
N ILE A 340 -8.99 -11.26 2.34
CA ILE A 340 -8.24 -10.71 3.48
C ILE A 340 -9.19 -10.09 4.52
N ALA A 341 -10.15 -9.27 4.09
CA ALA A 341 -11.09 -8.62 5.00
C ALA A 341 -11.97 -9.63 5.76
N GLU A 342 -12.42 -10.70 5.08
CA GLU A 342 -13.16 -11.79 5.70
C GLU A 342 -12.33 -12.50 6.77
N GLU A 343 -11.06 -12.80 6.47
CA GLU A 343 -10.16 -13.42 7.44
C GLU A 343 -9.87 -12.51 8.63
N ILE A 344 -9.67 -11.21 8.40
CA ILE A 344 -9.50 -10.21 9.47
C ILE A 344 -10.74 -10.23 10.37
N ASN A 345 -11.95 -10.14 9.81
CA ASN A 345 -13.20 -10.18 10.56
C ASN A 345 -13.30 -11.47 11.38
N ARG A 346 -12.98 -12.63 10.76
CA ARG A 346 -13.03 -13.93 11.43
C ARG A 346 -12.10 -13.96 12.65
N GLN A 347 -10.85 -13.50 12.53
CA GLN A 347 -9.90 -13.53 13.64
C GLN A 347 -10.24 -12.54 14.75
N VAL A 348 -10.67 -11.33 14.38
CA VAL A 348 -11.01 -10.28 15.35
C VAL A 348 -12.30 -10.65 16.11
N MET A 349 -13.34 -11.13 15.41
CA MET A 349 -14.63 -11.43 16.02
C MET A 349 -14.64 -12.71 16.86
N THR A 350 -13.83 -13.73 16.52
CA THR A 350 -13.76 -14.98 17.30
C THR A 350 -13.20 -14.80 18.71
N GLY A 351 -12.43 -13.74 18.95
CA GLY A 351 -11.86 -13.40 20.26
C GLY A 351 -12.62 -12.31 21.05
N THR A 352 -13.69 -11.73 20.49
CA THR A 352 -14.42 -10.62 21.12
C THR A 352 -15.61 -11.17 21.93
N PRO A 353 -15.78 -10.84 23.22
CA PRO A 353 -16.98 -11.21 23.97
C PRO A 353 -18.20 -10.63 23.27
N ARG A 354 -19.21 -11.45 22.94
CA ARG A 354 -20.49 -10.96 22.40
C ARG A 354 -21.04 -9.92 23.38
N LEU A 355 -21.06 -8.65 22.99
CA LEU A 355 -21.81 -7.63 23.72
C LEU A 355 -23.27 -8.08 23.73
N ARG A 356 -23.79 -8.40 24.92
CA ARG A 356 -25.21 -8.74 25.07
C ARG A 356 -26.02 -7.52 24.61
N PRO A 357 -27.06 -7.68 23.77
CA PRO A 357 -27.95 -6.58 23.48
C PRO A 357 -28.52 -6.07 24.81
N PHE A 358 -28.44 -4.76 25.01
CA PHE A 358 -28.99 -4.06 26.16
C PHE A 358 -30.48 -4.44 26.26
N GLN A 359 -30.86 -5.28 27.22
CA GLN A 359 -32.26 -5.55 27.49
C GLN A 359 -32.86 -4.24 27.99
N ALA A 360 -33.78 -3.66 27.22
CA ALA A 360 -34.57 -2.52 27.65
C ALA A 360 -35.20 -2.86 29.01
N ALA A 361 -35.02 -1.99 29.99
CA ALA A 361 -35.62 -2.12 31.31
C ALA A 361 -37.14 -2.29 31.17
N PRO A 362 -37.78 -3.17 31.95
CA PRO A 362 -39.22 -3.33 31.91
C PRO A 362 -39.87 -2.02 32.34
N THR A 363 -40.73 -1.48 31.47
CA THR A 363 -41.60 -0.34 31.75
C THR A 363 -42.43 -0.67 32.98
N LEU A 364 -42.22 0.06 34.07
CA LEU A 364 -43.11 0.04 35.24
C LEU A 364 -44.50 0.49 34.78
N ALA A 365 -45.42 -0.48 34.68
CA ALA A 365 -46.83 -0.21 34.52
C ALA A 365 -47.32 0.54 35.78
N ALA A 366 -47.80 1.77 35.58
CA ALA A 366 -48.50 2.53 36.59
C ALA A 366 -49.80 1.78 36.97
N THR A 367 -49.91 1.42 38.24
CA THR A 367 -51.16 1.02 38.87
C THR A 367 -51.75 2.20 39.66
N ALA A 368 -53.05 2.38 39.46
CA ALA A 368 -54.01 3.28 40.12
C ALA A 368 -54.07 4.73 39.61
#